data_AF-Q25193-F1
#
_entry.id   AF-Q25193-F1
#
_cell.length_a   1.000
_cell.length_b   1.000
_cell.length_c   1.000
_cell.angle_alpha   90.00
_cell.angle_beta   90.00
_cell.angle_gamma   90.00
#
_symmetry.space_group_name_H-M   'P 1'
#
loop_
_entity.id
_entity.type
_entity.pdbx_description
1 polymer ?
#
loop_
_entity_poly.entity_id
_entity_poly.type
_entity_poly.pdbx_seq_one_letter_code
_entity_poly.pdbx_strand_id
1 'polypeptide(L)' 'VHRDLAARNVLVGANKNLKISDFGLTRKVNNHAYIGSKTRRLPIKWMSIEAIFDHTFTSCSDVWSF' A
#
# COMPACT_ATOMS: atom_id res chain seq x y z
N VAL A 1 -4.00 2.26 6.04
CA VAL A 1 -2.81 1.83 5.28
C VAL A 1 -3.27 1.29 3.94
N HIS A 2 -2.72 1.80 2.84
CA HIS A 2 -3.09 1.48 1.46
C HIS A 2 -2.57 0.12 1.02
N ARG A 3 -1.30 -0.20 1.36
CA ARG A 3 -0.64 -1.49 1.09
C ARG A 3 -0.36 -1.81 -0.39
N ASP A 4 -0.65 -0.87 -1.28
CA ASP A 4 -0.40 -0.97 -2.72
C ASP A 4 -0.37 0.43 -3.35
N LEU A 5 0.29 1.39 -2.69
CA LEU A 5 0.43 2.72 -3.27
C LEU A 5 1.51 2.65 -4.36
N ALA A 6 1.13 3.01 -5.58
CA ALA A 6 2.01 3.04 -6.75
C ALA A 6 1.38 3.93 -7.82
N ALA A 7 2.18 4.40 -8.78
CA ALA A 7 1.70 5.25 -9.88
C ALA A 7 0.53 4.62 -10.68
N ARG A 8 0.52 3.29 -10.85
CA ARG A 8 -0.59 2.55 -11.48
C ARG A 8 -1.95 2.72 -10.76
N ASN A 9 -1.92 3.05 -9.47
CA ASN A 9 -3.09 3.22 -8.62
C ASN A 9 -3.41 4.72 -8.39
N VAL A 10 -2.80 5.62 -9.16
CA VAL A 10 -3.12 7.06 -9.16
C VAL A 10 -3.87 7.41 -10.44
N LEU A 11 -5.07 7.95 -10.30
CA LEU A 11 -5.90 8.44 -11.40
C LEU A 11 -5.57 9.89 -11.71
N VAL A 12 -5.60 10.24 -13.01
CA VAL A 12 -5.38 11.60 -13.49
C VAL A 12 -6.72 12.19 -13.96
N GLY A 13 -7.18 13.23 -13.27
CA GLY A 13 -8.37 14.01 -13.65
C GLY A 13 -8.03 15.28 -14.44
N ALA A 14 -9.05 16.11 -14.66
CA ALA A 14 -8.89 17.42 -15.28
C ALA A 14 -7.89 18.29 -14.52
N ASN A 15 -7.20 19.18 -15.24
CA ASN A 15 -6.19 20.09 -14.67
C ASN A 15 -5.07 19.37 -13.89
N LYS A 16 -4.72 18.14 -14.28
CA LYS A 16 -3.73 17.29 -13.59
C LYS A 16 -4.07 17.04 -12.12
N ASN A 17 -5.36 17.04 -11.76
CA ASN A 17 -5.79 16.66 -10.41
C ASN A 17 -5.58 15.16 -10.21
N LEU A 18 -4.70 14.78 -9.27
CA LEU A 18 -4.36 13.39 -9.00
C LEU A 18 -5.18 12.85 -7.83
N LYS A 19 -5.71 11.63 -7.97
CA LYS A 19 -6.44 10.94 -6.90
C LYS A 19 -5.96 9.52 -6.74
N ILE A 20 -5.72 9.11 -5.50
CA ILE A 20 -5.38 7.73 -5.16
C ILE A 20 -6.62 6.83 -5.36
N SER A 21 -6.40 5.64 -5.87
CA SER A 21 -7.43 4.65 -6.21
C SER A 21 -6.99 3.22 -5.88
N ASP A 22 -7.83 2.24 -6.18
CA ASP A 22 -7.64 0.82 -5.85
C ASP A 22 -7.37 0.55 -4.36
N PHE A 23 -8.42 0.74 -3.56
CA PHE A 23 -8.42 0.45 -2.14
C PHE A 23 -8.67 -1.03 -1.82
N GLY A 24 -8.61 -1.94 -2.80
CA GLY A 24 -8.94 -3.36 -2.61
C GLY A 24 -8.05 -4.10 -1.59
N LEU A 25 -6.87 -3.55 -1.30
CA LEU A 25 -5.97 -4.02 -0.24
C LEU A 25 -6.00 -3.19 1.03
N THR A 26 -6.68 -2.05 1.03
CA THR A 26 -6.68 -1.11 2.15
C THR A 26 -7.27 -1.74 3.39
N ARG A 27 -6.61 -1.51 4.54
CA ARG A 27 -7.12 -1.93 5.85
C ARG A 27 -7.07 -0.75 6.81
N LYS A 28 -8.11 -0.65 7.64
CA LYS A 28 -8.11 0.18 8.84
C LYS A 28 -7.24 -0.52 9.89
N VAL A 29 -6.17 0.15 10.31
CA VAL A 29 -5.19 -0.40 11.24
C VAL A 29 -5.51 0.20 12.61
N ASN A 30 -6.05 -0.61 13.52
CA ASN A 30 -6.42 -0.17 14.88
C ASN A 30 -5.25 -0.30 15.88
N ASN A 31 -4.40 -1.33 15.71
CA ASN A 31 -3.10 -1.48 16.38
C ASN A 31 -2.02 -1.26 15.33
N HIS A 32 -0.95 -0.52 15.65
CA HIS A 32 0.09 0.07 14.78
C HIS A 32 0.61 -0.73 13.57
N ALA A 33 0.32 -2.03 13.46
CA ALA A 33 0.67 -2.89 12.34
C ALA A 33 -0.47 -3.84 11.97
N TYR A 34 -0.62 -4.11 10.67
CA TYR A 34 -1.41 -5.22 10.15
C TYR A 34 -0.48 -6.34 9.65
N ILE A 35 -0.76 -7.59 10.04
CA ILE A 35 -0.02 -8.78 9.58
C ILE A 35 -0.87 -9.49 8.51
N GLY A 36 -0.35 -9.55 7.28
CA GLY A 36 -1.04 -10.14 6.13
C GLY A 36 -0.84 -11.65 5.95
N SER A 37 -1.76 -12.29 5.20
CA SER A 37 -1.61 -13.68 4.75
C SER A 37 -0.74 -13.79 3.48
N LYS A 38 0.06 -14.87 3.36
CA LYS A 38 1.02 -15.12 2.28
C LYS A 38 0.41 -15.53 0.93
N THR A 39 -0.91 -15.59 0.81
CA THR A 39 -1.60 -16.34 -0.27
C THR A 39 -1.92 -15.52 -1.52
N ARG A 40 -1.43 -14.29 -1.65
CA ARG A 40 -1.72 -13.39 -2.79
C ARG A 40 -0.44 -12.91 -3.47
N ARG A 41 -0.52 -12.61 -4.78
CA ARG A 41 0.51 -11.86 -5.51
C ARG A 41 0.63 -10.44 -4.96
N LEU A 42 1.85 -10.08 -4.52
CA LEU A 42 2.15 -8.80 -3.89
C LEU A 42 3.07 -7.93 -4.76
N PRO A 43 2.98 -6.60 -4.67
CA PRO A 43 3.75 -5.67 -5.48
C PRO A 43 5.16 -5.46 -4.91
N ILE A 44 6.02 -6.49 -4.91
CA ILE A 44 7.31 -6.51 -4.17
C ILE A 44 8.17 -5.26 -4.39
N LYS A 45 8.22 -4.71 -5.61
CA LYS A 45 9.02 -3.51 -5.94
C LYS A 45 8.57 -2.22 -5.23
N TRP A 46 7.35 -2.19 -4.68
CA TRP A 46 6.77 -1.03 -3.97
C TRP A 46 6.55 -1.31 -2.49
N MET A 47 7.06 -2.43 -1.97
CA MET A 47 6.89 -2.80 -0.57
C MET A 47 8.12 -2.41 0.24
N SER A 48 7.89 -1.97 1.47
CA SER A 48 8.95 -1.82 2.47
C SER A 48 9.51 -3.18 2.90
N ILE A 49 10.70 -3.17 3.50
CA ILE A 49 11.42 -4.38 3.85
C ILE A 49 10.65 -5.23 4.88
N GLU A 50 10.04 -4.59 5.87
CA GLU A 50 9.20 -5.25 6.88
C GLU A 50 7.89 -5.79 6.29
N ALA A 51 7.36 -5.15 5.24
CA ALA A 51 6.21 -5.67 4.52
C ALA A 51 6.55 -6.91 3.68
N ILE A 52 7.79 -7.01 3.19
CA ILE A 52 8.29 -8.16 2.40
C ILE A 52 8.57 -9.35 3.30
N PHE A 53 9.35 -9.17 4.37
CA PHE A 53 9.82 -10.28 5.21
C PHE A 53 8.82 -10.66 6.30
N ASP A 54 8.24 -9.66 6.96
CA ASP A 54 7.42 -9.86 8.15
C ASP A 54 5.91 -9.71 7.87
N HIS A 55 5.55 -9.43 6.61
CA HIS A 55 4.17 -9.10 6.20
C HIS A 55 3.53 -8.02 7.08
N THR A 56 4.35 -7.12 7.60
CA THR A 56 3.95 -6.06 8.51
C THR A 56 3.67 -4.79 7.72
N PHE A 57 2.42 -4.33 7.78
CA PHE A 57 1.96 -3.14 7.07
C PHE A 57 1.61 -2.04 8.08
N THR A 58 2.24 -0.88 7.92
CA THR A 58 2.08 0.30 8.78
C THR A 58 1.94 1.56 7.93
N SER A 59 1.65 2.71 8.53
CA SER A 59 1.71 3.99 7.80
C SER A 59 3.10 4.26 7.21
N CYS A 60 4.18 3.82 7.87
CA CYS A 60 5.55 3.96 7.38
C CYS A 60 5.80 3.11 6.12
N SER A 61 5.13 1.95 5.99
CA SER A 61 5.21 1.15 4.76
C SER A 61 4.55 1.85 3.56
N ASP A 62 3.50 2.65 3.78
CA ASP A 62 2.93 3.49 2.71
C ASP A 62 3.88 4.66 2.37
N VAL A 63 4.59 5.21 3.36
CA VAL A 63 5.62 6.25 3.12
C VAL A 63 6.77 5.72 2.28
N TRP A 64 7.21 4.47 2.49
CA TRP A 64 8.24 3.85 1.65
C TRP A 64 7.83 3.79 0.17
N SER A 65 6.54 3.55 -0.09
CA SER A 65 6.01 3.38 -1.44
C SER A 65 5.71 4.69 -2.20
N PHE A 66 5.73 5.83 -1.51
CA PHE A 66 5.56 7.17 -2.09
C PHE A 66 6.85 7.65 -2.74
#